data_AF-A0A7C6AHU7-F1
#
_entry.id   AF-A0A7C6AHU7-F1
#
_cell.length_a   1.000
_cell.length_b   1.000
_cell.length_c   1.000
_cell.angle_alpha   90.00
_cell.angle_beta   90.00
_cell.angle_gamma   90.00
#
_symmetry.space_group_name_H-M   'P 1'
#
loop_
_entity.id
_entity.type
_entity.pdbx_description
1 polymer ?
#
loop_
_entity_poly.entity_id
_entity_poly.type
_entity_poly.pdbx_seq_one_letter_code
_entity_poly.pdbx_strand_id
1 'polypeptide(L)' 'MLLCLAAAYVGKRLGLFEKEHLTPKEIATYTGLDERVARARLSELRKAGLVAKTDEGLYSFTSSSIDELFGGEA' A
#
# COMPACT_ATOMS: atom_id res chain seq x y z
N MET A 1 2.03 1.53 -6.95
CA MET A 1 1.87 1.79 -5.50
C MET A 1 1.00 0.74 -4.84
N LEU A 2 -0.24 0.52 -5.29
CA LEU A 2 -1.09 -0.56 -4.77
C LEU A 2 -0.44 -1.94 -4.87
N LEU A 3 0.16 -2.28 -6.02
CA LEU A 3 0.90 -3.54 -6.19
C LEU A 3 2.09 -3.71 -5.21
N CYS A 4 2.73 -2.61 -4.80
CA CYS A 4 3.83 -2.65 -3.83
C CYS A 4 3.31 -2.96 -2.42
N LEU A 5 2.21 -2.32 -2.02
CA LEU A 5 1.54 -2.62 -0.75
C LEU A 5 0.90 -4.01 -0.75
N ALA A 6 0.34 -4.46 -1.88
CA ALA A 6 -0.19 -5.81 -2.05
C ALA A 6 0.93 -6.86 -1.93
N ALA A 7 2.10 -6.62 -2.52
CA ALA A 7 3.26 -7.51 -2.37
C ALA A 7 3.74 -7.60 -0.92
N ALA A 8 3.78 -6.48 -0.19
CA ALA A 8 4.12 -6.48 1.24
C ALA A 8 3.09 -7.28 2.07
N TYR A 9 1.79 -7.07 1.81
CA TYR A 9 0.71 -7.79 2.46
C TYR A 9 0.75 -9.31 2.20
N VAL A 10 0.86 -9.72 0.93
CA VAL A 10 0.95 -11.14 0.55
C VAL A 10 2.23 -11.77 1.10
N GLY A 11 3.37 -11.09 0.97
CA GLY A 11 4.64 -11.62 1.47
C GLY A 11 4.66 -11.79 2.99
N LYS A 12 4.01 -10.90 3.77
CA LYS A 12 3.82 -11.13 5.21
C LYS A 12 2.97 -12.36 5.48
N ARG A 13 1.85 -12.53 4.77
CA ARG A 13 0.93 -13.67 4.92
C ARG A 13 1.56 -15.01 4.55
N LEU A 14 2.51 -15.00 3.62
CA LEU A 14 3.30 -16.17 3.22
C LEU A 14 4.54 -16.40 4.10
N GLY A 15 4.80 -15.54 5.09
CA GLY A 15 6.00 -15.61 5.93
C GLY A 15 7.31 -15.25 5.21
N LEU A 16 7.22 -14.62 4.03
CA LEU A 16 8.36 -14.20 3.21
C LEU A 16 8.91 -12.83 3.64
N PHE A 17 8.06 -11.98 4.21
CA PHE A 17 8.44 -10.67 4.72
C PHE A 17 8.06 -10.50 6.19
N GLU A 18 8.94 -9.85 6.96
CA GLU A 18 8.65 -9.55 8.36
C GLU A 18 7.69 -8.36 8.54
N LYS A 19 7.66 -7.44 7.56
CA LYS A 19 6.92 -6.18 7.64
C LYS A 19 5.69 -6.19 6.73
N GLU A 20 4.54 -5.85 7.31
CA GLU A 20 3.27 -5.68 6.58
C GLU A 20 3.05 -4.24 6.08
N HIS A 21 3.73 -3.28 6.70
CA HIS A 21 3.52 -1.85 6.45
C HIS A 21 4.79 -1.23 5.88
N LEU A 22 4.60 -0.28 4.96
CA LEU A 22 5.70 0.41 4.29
C LEU A 22 5.66 1.91 4.57
N THR A 23 6.82 2.51 4.76
CA THR A 23 6.98 3.96 4.81
C THR A 23 6.77 4.58 3.41
N PRO A 24 6.39 5.87 3.32
CA PRO A 24 6.35 6.57 2.04
C PRO A 24 7.68 6.53 1.28
N LYS A 25 8.80 6.52 2.01
CA LYS A 25 10.14 6.43 1.44
C LYS A 25 10.40 5.08 0.79
N GLU A 26 10.09 3.97 1.48
CA GLU A 26 10.20 2.62 0.91
C GLU A 26 9.32 2.48 -0.33
N ILE A 27 8.07 2.96 -0.28
CA ILE A 27 7.16 2.91 -1.42
C ILE A 27 7.70 3.73 -2.60
N ALA A 28 8.26 4.91 -2.34
CA ALA A 28 8.90 5.74 -3.36
C ALA A 28 10.08 4.99 -4.02
N THR A 29 10.95 4.38 -3.20
CA THR A 29 12.07 3.56 -3.68
C THR A 29 11.59 2.38 -4.54
N TYR A 30 10.59 1.62 -4.09
CA TYR A 30 10.09 0.46 -4.84
C TYR A 30 9.33 0.81 -6.12
N THR A 31 8.80 2.03 -6.22
CA THR A 31 8.03 2.46 -7.39
C THR A 31 8.82 3.37 -8.33
N GLY A 32 10.04 3.76 -7.95
CA GLY A 32 10.86 4.72 -8.71
C GLY A 32 10.26 6.14 -8.73
N LEU A 33 9.32 6.44 -7.85
CA LEU A 33 8.70 7.76 -7.76
C LEU A 33 9.49 8.67 -6.83
N ASP A 34 9.42 9.97 -7.08
CA ASP A 34 9.81 10.96 -6.09
C ASP A 34 8.95 10.84 -4.82
N GLU A 35 9.56 11.02 -3.64
CA GLU A 35 8.89 10.80 -2.37
C GLU A 35 7.70 11.76 -2.15
N ARG A 36 7.78 13.01 -2.64
CA ARG A 36 6.68 13.97 -2.55
C ARG A 36 5.50 13.53 -3.42
N VAL A 37 5.78 13.00 -4.61
CA VAL A 37 4.77 12.44 -5.51
C VAL A 37 4.13 11.20 -4.89
N ALA A 38 4.93 10.29 -4.33
CA ALA A 38 4.44 9.11 -3.62
C ALA A 38 3.52 9.49 -2.46
N ARG A 39 3.92 10.46 -1.63
CA ARG A 39 3.08 10.97 -0.52
C ARG A 39 1.75 11.55 -1.01
N ALA A 40 1.76 12.33 -2.09
CA ALA A 40 0.54 12.88 -2.67
C ALA A 40 -0.41 11.76 -3.15
N ARG A 41 0.12 10.77 -3.87
CA ARG A 41 -0.67 9.62 -4.35
C ARG A 41 -1.21 8.75 -3.21
N LEU A 42 -0.42 8.52 -2.15
CA LEU A 42 -0.88 7.79 -0.96
C LEU A 42 -2.02 8.51 -0.24
N SER A 43 -1.98 9.85 -0.21
CA SER A 43 -3.08 10.65 0.35
C SER A 43 -4.38 10.42 -0.41
N GLU A 44 -4.32 10.41 -1.75
CA GLU A 44 -5.50 10.15 -2.59
C GLU A 44 -6.01 8.71 -2.45
N LEU A 45 -5.11 7.72 -2.45
CA LEU A 45 -5.48 6.32 -2.22
C LEU A 45 -6.12 6.11 -0.84
N ARG A 46 -5.63 6.83 0.19
CA ARG A 46 -6.22 6.77 1.54
C ARG A 46 -7.62 7.34 1.56
N LYS A 47 -7.85 8.48 0.89
CA LYS A 47 -9.19 9.07 0.77
C LYS A 47 -10.16 8.14 0.04
N ALA A 48 -9.67 7.39 -0.95
CA ALA A 48 -10.42 6.38 -1.67
C ALA A 48 -10.65 5.08 -0.86
N GLY A 49 -10.11 4.97 0.36
CA GLY A 49 -10.25 3.75 1.19
C GLY A 49 -9.40 2.58 0.71
N LEU A 50 -8.49 2.78 -0.25
CA LEU A 50 -7.66 1.73 -0.86
C LEU A 50 -6.35 1.49 -0.10
N VAL A 51 -5.99 2.32 0.87
CA VAL A 51 -4.85 2.10 1.75
C VAL A 51 -5.18 2.65 3.14
N ALA A 52 -4.67 2.02 4.18
CA ALA A 52 -4.73 2.57 5.53
C ALA A 52 -3.38 3.19 5.90
N LYS A 53 -3.42 4.20 6.78
CA LYS A 53 -2.23 4.83 7.34
C LYS A 53 -2.23 4.58 8.84
N THR A 54 -1.14 4.01 9.36
CA THR A 54 -0.95 3.80 10.80
C THR A 54 -0.62 5.13 11.50
N ASP A 55 -0.72 5.16 12.82
CA ASP A 55 -0.37 6.34 13.64
C ASP A 55 1.11 6.72 13.49
N GLU A 56 1.97 5.75 13.21
CA GLU A 56 3.40 5.91 12.93
C GLU A 56 3.69 6.43 11.51
N GLY A 57 2.64 6.57 10.68
CA GLY A 57 2.74 7.09 9.32
C GLY A 57 3.14 6.08 8.26
N LEU A 58 3.07 4.79 8.57
CA LEU A 58 3.22 3.70 7.63
C LEU A 58 1.93 3.46 6.87
N TYR A 59 2.03 2.88 5.69
CA TYR A 59 0.88 2.54 4.86
C TYR A 59 0.72 1.04 4.72
N SER A 60 -0.52 0.59 4.72
CA SER A 60 -0.90 -0.81 4.57
C SER A 60 -1.98 -0.99 3.51
N PHE A 61 -2.01 -2.20 2.95
CA PHE A 61 -3.06 -2.65 2.05
C PHE A 61 -4.31 -3.02 2.86
N THR A 62 -5.50 -2.72 2.34
CA THR A 62 -6.77 -3.04 3.02
C THR A 62 -7.52 -4.13 2.26
N SER A 63 -8.50 -4.78 2.89
CA SER A 63 -9.37 -5.75 2.20
C SER A 63 -10.14 -5.11 1.06
N SER A 64 -10.62 -3.87 1.21
CA SER A 64 -11.31 -3.12 0.15
C SER A 64 -10.44 -2.89 -1.08
N SER A 65 -9.11 -2.84 -0.88
CA SER A 65 -8.14 -2.76 -1.97
C SER A 65 -8.07 -4.05 -2.78
N ILE A 66 -8.43 -5.19 -2.22
CA ILE A 66 -8.45 -6.48 -2.92
C ILE A 66 -9.60 -6.48 -3.92
N ASP A 67 -10.79 -6.06 -3.51
CA ASP A 67 -11.98 -6.02 -4.38
C ASP A 67 -11.76 -5.08 -5.58
N GLU A 68 -11.14 -3.91 -5.36
CA GLU A 68 -10.80 -2.97 -6.43
C GLU A 68 -9.71 -3.53 -7.38
N LEU A 69 -8.71 -4.25 -6.83
CA LEU A 69 -7.57 -4.71 -7.62
C LEU A 69 -7.87 -5.98 -8.44
N PHE A 70 -8.79 -6.81 -7.96
CA PHE A 70 -9.17 -8.08 -8.59
C PHE A 70 -10.55 -8.07 -9.25
N GLY A 71 -11.28 -6.96 -9.17
CA GLY A 71 -12.61 -6.81 -9.74
C GLY A 71 -13.63 -7.65 -8.97
N GLY A 72 -14.24 -7.06 -7.94
CA GLY A 72 -15.47 -7.59 -7.38
C GLY A 72 -16.57 -7.55 -8.44
N GLU A 73 -16.88 -8.69 -9.05
CA GLU A 73 -18.17 -8.88 -9.70
C GLU A 73 -19.24 -8.85 -8.60
N ALA A 74 -19.92 -7.70 -8.49
CA ALA A 74 -21.16 -7.55 -7.75
C ALA A 74 -22.36 -7.86 -8.66
#